data_AF-A0A2Y9RT79-F1
#
_entry.id   AF-A0A2Y9RT79-F1
#
_cell.length_a   1.000
_cell.length_b   1.000
_cell.length_c   1.000
_cell.angle_alpha   90.00
_cell.angle_beta   90.00
_cell.angle_gamma   90.00
#
_symmetry.space_group_name_H-M   'P 1'
#
loop_
_entity.id
_entity.type
_entity.pdbx_description
1 polymer ?
#
loop_
_entity_poly.entity_id
_entity_poly.type
_entity_poly.pdbx_seq_one_letter_code
_entity_poly.pdbx_strand_id
1 'polypeptide(L)'
;MALTVFILQLAVCILAFPMYLLNFLGIWSWICRTLFPHFLAWVSVIYNEKMASKKRELFSNLQEFAGPSGKLSLLEVGCGTGTNFKFYPPGCRVTCVDPNPNFEKFLIKSIAENRHLEFERFLVAAGENMHNVADGSVDVVVCTLVLCSVKSQEQTLQEVYRVLRPIGSFIYKI
;
A
#
# COMPACT_ATOMS: atom_id res chain seq x y z
N MET A 1 -13.21 -40.27 -23.90
CA MET A 1 -13.59 -39.27 -22.88
C MET A 1 -12.71 -39.36 -21.63
N ALA A 2 -12.69 -40.47 -20.88
CA ALA A 2 -11.90 -40.57 -19.64
C ALA A 2 -10.36 -40.44 -19.84
N LEU A 3 -9.79 -41.08 -20.85
CA LEU A 3 -8.35 -41.01 -21.15
C LEU A 3 -7.89 -39.59 -21.51
N THR A 4 -8.69 -38.87 -22.31
CA THR A 4 -8.41 -37.49 -22.71
C THR A 4 -8.43 -36.54 -21.50
N VAL A 5 -9.40 -36.71 -20.60
CA VAL A 5 -9.47 -35.94 -19.34
C VAL A 5 -8.25 -36.22 -18.46
N PHE A 6 -7.82 -37.48 -18.35
CA PHE A 6 -6.63 -37.85 -17.58
C PHE A 6 -5.34 -37.23 -18.15
N ILE A 7 -5.16 -37.27 -19.48
CA ILE A 7 -4.00 -36.65 -20.14
C ILE A 7 -3.98 -35.13 -19.92
N LEU A 8 -5.14 -34.47 -20.01
CA LEU A 8 -5.27 -33.04 -19.74
C LEU A 8 -4.95 -32.69 -18.28
N GLN A 9 -5.43 -33.48 -17.32
CA GLN A 9 -5.12 -33.30 -15.90
C GLN A 9 -3.62 -33.46 -15.62
N LEU A 10 -2.98 -34.47 -16.21
CA LEU A 10 -1.54 -34.69 -16.06
C LEU A 10 -0.73 -33.53 -16.66
N ALA A 11 -1.13 -33.04 -17.84
CA ALA A 11 -0.50 -31.88 -18.47
C ALA A 11 -0.61 -30.62 -17.59
N VAL A 12 -1.80 -30.34 -17.02
CA VAL A 12 -2.00 -29.22 -16.09
C VAL A 12 -1.13 -29.38 -14.84
N CYS A 13 -1.05 -30.59 -14.28
CA CYS A 13 -0.21 -30.86 -13.10
C CYS A 13 1.28 -30.62 -13.41
N ILE A 14 1.78 -31.12 -14.55
CA ILE A 14 3.18 -30.94 -14.97
C ILE A 14 3.48 -29.46 -15.19
N LEU A 15 2.56 -28.71 -15.83
CA LEU A 15 2.73 -27.28 -16.06
C LEU A 15 2.69 -26.45 -14.77
N ALA A 16 1.87 -26.85 -13.79
CA ALA A 16 1.76 -26.16 -12.51
C ALA A 16 2.85 -26.58 -11.50
N PHE A 17 3.43 -27.77 -11.66
CA PHE A 17 4.42 -28.33 -10.73
C PHE A 17 5.61 -27.41 -10.44
N PRO A 18 6.22 -26.71 -11.42
CA PRO A 18 7.27 -25.73 -11.13
C PRO A 18 6.82 -24.61 -10.19
N MET A 19 5.60 -24.08 -10.35
CA MET A 19 5.07 -23.06 -9.44
C MET A 19 4.86 -23.60 -8.03
N TYR A 20 4.30 -24.81 -7.90
CA TYR A 20 4.13 -25.46 -6.60
C TYR A 20 5.46 -25.76 -5.93
N LEU A 21 6.45 -26.23 -6.70
CA LEU A 21 7.80 -26.49 -6.21
C LEU A 21 8.49 -25.21 -5.75
N LEU A 22 8.42 -24.13 -6.54
CA LEU A 22 8.97 -22.82 -6.16
C LEU A 22 8.26 -22.24 -4.94
N ASN A 23 6.95 -22.46 -4.80
CA ASN A 23 6.19 -22.05 -3.63
C ASN A 23 6.56 -22.87 -2.39
N PHE A 24 6.70 -24.19 -2.52
CA PHE A 24 7.15 -25.08 -1.45
C PHE A 24 8.57 -24.73 -0.98
N LEU A 25 9.47 -24.38 -1.90
CA LEU A 25 10.82 -23.92 -1.59
C LEU A 25 10.88 -22.47 -1.08
N GLY A 26 9.74 -21.75 -0.99
CA GLY A 26 9.66 -20.35 -0.57
C GLY A 26 10.20 -19.33 -1.58
N ILE A 27 10.89 -19.79 -2.64
CA ILE A 27 11.52 -18.98 -3.69
C ILE A 27 10.47 -18.14 -4.43
N TRP A 28 9.29 -18.69 -4.68
CA TRP A 28 8.21 -18.00 -5.39
C TRP A 28 7.81 -16.68 -4.70
N SER A 29 7.63 -16.72 -3.38
CA SER A 29 7.25 -15.54 -2.59
C SER A 29 8.31 -14.44 -2.66
N TRP A 30 9.59 -14.82 -2.65
CA TRP A 30 10.72 -13.91 -2.75
C TRP A 30 10.81 -13.27 -4.14
N ILE A 31 10.65 -14.07 -5.20
CA ILE A 31 10.60 -13.58 -6.59
C ILE A 31 9.46 -12.58 -6.75
N CYS A 32 8.24 -12.94 -6.31
CA CYS A 32 7.09 -12.05 -6.41
C CYS A 32 7.33 -10.73 -5.65
N ARG A 33 7.79 -10.77 -4.40
CA ARG A 33 8.06 -9.55 -3.60
C ARG A 33 9.13 -8.66 -4.22
N THR A 34 10.10 -9.24 -4.92
CA THR A 34 11.20 -8.48 -5.53
C THR A 34 10.80 -7.86 -6.87
N LEU A 35 10.07 -8.60 -7.71
CA LEU A 35 9.66 -8.15 -9.04
C LEU A 35 8.42 -7.24 -9.00
N PHE A 36 7.50 -7.49 -8.07
CA PHE A 36 6.23 -6.77 -7.99
C PHE A 36 6.39 -5.25 -7.86
N PRO A 37 7.32 -4.69 -7.05
CA PRO A 37 7.55 -3.25 -7.00
C PRO A 37 7.94 -2.63 -8.34
N HIS A 38 8.74 -3.32 -9.15
CA HIS A 38 9.12 -2.84 -10.48
C HIS A 38 7.94 -2.83 -11.44
N PHE A 39 7.15 -3.90 -11.43
CA PHE A 39 5.91 -3.98 -12.20
C PHE A 39 4.93 -2.87 -11.80
N LEU A 40 4.70 -2.69 -10.49
CA LEU A 40 3.85 -1.62 -9.98
C LEU A 40 4.38 -0.24 -10.31
N ALA A 41 5.68 0.00 -10.22
CA ALA A 41 6.27 1.29 -10.61
C ALA A 41 5.90 1.63 -12.05
N TRP A 42 6.01 0.67 -12.98
CA TRP A 42 5.64 0.85 -14.37
C TRP A 42 4.13 1.08 -14.57
N VAL A 43 3.28 0.21 -14.01
CA VAL A 43 1.81 0.34 -14.15
C VAL A 43 1.29 1.63 -13.50
N SER A 44 1.90 2.04 -12.39
CA SER A 44 1.45 3.19 -11.62
C SER A 44 1.55 4.50 -12.39
N VAL A 45 2.51 4.66 -13.30
CA VAL A 45 2.64 5.87 -14.13
C VAL A 45 1.36 6.09 -14.94
N ILE A 46 0.92 5.06 -15.67
CA ILE A 46 -0.27 5.10 -16.53
C ILE A 46 -1.53 5.33 -15.68
N TYR A 47 -1.66 4.62 -14.56
CA TYR A 47 -2.79 4.79 -13.66
C TYR A 47 -2.86 6.20 -13.07
N ASN A 48 -1.71 6.75 -12.65
CA ASN A 48 -1.63 8.07 -12.01
C ASN A 48 -1.97 9.20 -12.97
N GLU A 49 -1.61 9.11 -14.25
CA GLU A 49 -2.00 10.10 -15.24
C GLU A 49 -3.53 10.14 -15.40
N LYS A 50 -4.15 8.96 -15.55
CA LYS A 50 -5.62 8.85 -15.68
C LYS A 50 -6.37 9.25 -14.43
N MET A 51 -5.80 9.03 -13.25
CA MET A 51 -6.45 9.28 -11.96
C MET A 51 -6.06 10.61 -11.32
N ALA A 52 -5.24 11.43 -11.97
CA ALA A 52 -4.69 12.64 -11.36
C ALA A 52 -5.79 13.61 -10.87
N SER A 53 -6.83 13.85 -11.65
CA SER A 53 -7.96 14.71 -11.25
C SER A 53 -8.69 14.15 -10.03
N LYS A 54 -9.06 12.86 -10.09
CA LYS A 54 -9.74 12.16 -8.99
C LYS A 54 -8.91 12.11 -7.71
N LYS A 55 -7.59 11.97 -7.83
CA LYS A 55 -6.69 12.00 -6.67
C LYS A 55 -6.61 13.40 -6.07
N ARG A 56 -6.53 14.46 -6.89
CA ARG A 56 -6.58 15.85 -6.39
C ARG A 56 -7.87 16.14 -5.63
N GLU A 57 -9.00 15.72 -6.18
CA GLU A 57 -10.31 15.87 -5.53
C GLU A 57 -10.39 15.05 -4.23
N LEU A 58 -9.95 13.80 -4.26
CA LEU A 58 -9.95 12.93 -3.07
C LEU A 58 -9.12 13.51 -1.91
N PHE A 59 -8.05 14.22 -2.23
CA PHE A 59 -7.09 14.73 -1.25
C PHE A 59 -7.22 16.25 -1.00
N SER A 60 -8.20 16.93 -1.58
CA SER A 60 -8.30 18.40 -1.53
C SER A 60 -8.51 18.94 -0.12
N ASN A 61 -9.23 18.20 0.72
CA ASN A 61 -9.65 18.64 2.05
C ASN A 61 -8.79 18.02 3.16
N LEU A 62 -7.66 17.38 2.81
CA LEU A 62 -6.78 16.73 3.79
C LEU A 62 -6.35 17.68 4.92
N GLN A 63 -6.06 18.93 4.58
CA GLN A 63 -5.58 19.92 5.54
C GLN A 63 -6.63 20.30 6.60
N GLU A 64 -7.92 20.12 6.31
CA GLU A 64 -9.01 20.43 7.26
C GLU A 64 -9.01 19.49 8.47
N PHE A 65 -8.39 18.30 8.33
CA PHE A 65 -8.27 17.32 9.40
C PHE A 65 -7.03 17.52 10.27
N ALA A 66 -6.21 18.54 10.02
CA ALA A 66 -5.01 18.78 10.82
C ALA A 66 -5.40 19.02 12.29
N GLY A 67 -4.75 18.27 13.19
CA GLY A 67 -4.95 18.43 14.62
C GLY A 67 -4.47 19.78 15.18
N PRO A 68 -4.53 19.99 16.50
CA PRO A 68 -4.22 21.27 17.15
C PRO A 68 -2.83 21.86 16.86
N SER A 69 -1.87 21.03 16.43
CA SER A 69 -0.52 21.46 16.03
C SER A 69 -0.50 22.24 14.70
N GLY A 70 -1.60 22.22 13.93
CA GLY A 70 -1.70 22.77 12.57
C GLY A 70 -0.94 21.96 11.51
N LYS A 71 -0.15 20.97 11.91
CA LYS A 71 0.56 20.06 11.01
C LYS A 71 -0.22 18.75 10.89
N LEU A 72 -0.62 18.42 9.66
CA LEU A 72 -1.32 17.18 9.35
C LEU A 72 -0.40 15.97 9.48
N SER A 73 -0.72 15.03 10.37
CA SER A 73 -0.08 13.73 10.48
C SER A 73 -0.87 12.67 9.70
N LEU A 74 -0.26 12.13 8.65
CA LEU A 74 -0.88 11.19 7.72
C LEU A 74 -0.17 9.83 7.76
N LEU A 75 -0.97 8.76 7.82
CA LEU A 75 -0.53 7.39 7.64
C LEU A 75 -0.94 6.86 6.27
N GLU A 76 0.03 6.52 5.43
CA GLU A 76 -0.19 5.83 4.16
C GLU A 76 -0.12 4.32 4.37
N VAL A 77 -1.26 3.62 4.27
CA VAL A 77 -1.32 2.16 4.35
C VAL A 77 -1.22 1.58 2.95
N GLY A 78 -0.26 0.66 2.76
CA GLY A 78 0.09 0.07 1.46
C GLY A 78 0.66 1.11 0.50
N CYS A 79 1.70 1.81 0.96
CA CYS A 79 2.26 2.97 0.25
C CYS A 79 2.83 2.64 -1.14
N GLY A 80 3.18 1.38 -1.41
CA GLY A 80 3.76 0.95 -2.68
C GLY A 80 4.90 1.87 -3.12
N THR A 81 4.78 2.46 -4.31
CA THR A 81 5.80 3.37 -4.86
C THR A 81 5.62 4.85 -4.48
N GLY A 82 4.73 5.17 -3.53
CA GLY A 82 4.53 6.53 -3.02
C GLY A 82 3.79 7.46 -3.99
N THR A 83 2.86 6.91 -4.77
CA THR A 83 2.23 7.63 -5.89
C THR A 83 1.27 8.75 -5.50
N ASN A 84 0.83 8.75 -4.24
CA ASN A 84 -0.12 9.74 -3.73
C ASN A 84 0.57 11.02 -3.23
N PHE A 85 1.87 10.98 -2.95
CA PHE A 85 2.62 12.06 -2.29
C PHE A 85 2.49 13.42 -2.98
N LYS A 86 2.46 13.44 -4.31
CA LYS A 86 2.29 14.67 -5.11
C LYS A 86 0.96 15.39 -4.92
N PHE A 87 -0.01 14.75 -4.29
CA PHE A 87 -1.35 15.29 -4.06
C PHE A 87 -1.59 15.69 -2.60
N TYR A 88 -0.64 15.41 -1.71
CA TYR A 88 -0.75 15.75 -0.30
C TYR A 88 -0.38 17.20 -0.03
N PRO A 89 -1.01 17.84 0.97
CA PRO A 89 -0.76 19.24 1.27
C PRO A 89 0.68 19.46 1.74
N PRO A 90 1.28 20.64 1.43
CA PRO A 90 2.61 20.99 1.91
C PRO A 90 2.72 20.96 3.44
N GLY A 91 3.87 20.53 3.97
CA GLY A 91 4.15 20.44 5.40
C GLY A 91 3.48 19.26 6.11
N CYS A 92 2.73 18.42 5.40
CA CYS A 92 2.17 17.20 5.95
C CYS A 92 3.28 16.21 6.34
N ARG A 93 3.15 15.65 7.54
CA ARG A 93 4.01 14.58 8.05
C ARG A 93 3.48 13.24 7.60
N VAL A 94 4.29 12.46 6.89
CA VAL A 94 3.87 11.19 6.30
C VAL A 94 4.65 10.02 6.90
N THR A 95 3.94 9.10 7.54
CA THR A 95 4.43 7.76 7.87
C THR A 95 3.84 6.76 6.88
N CYS A 96 4.63 5.79 6.41
CA CYS A 96 4.19 4.78 5.45
C CYS A 96 4.25 3.37 6.05
N VAL A 97 3.28 2.53 5.71
CA VAL A 97 3.24 1.10 6.06
C VAL A 97 3.08 0.28 4.79
N ASP A 98 3.93 -0.74 4.59
CA ASP A 98 3.76 -1.75 3.53
C ASP A 98 4.44 -3.07 3.93
N PRO A 99 3.85 -4.24 3.68
CA PRO A 99 4.46 -5.51 4.05
C PRO A 99 5.70 -5.87 3.22
N ASN A 100 5.92 -5.21 2.08
CA ASN A 100 7.04 -5.51 1.18
C ASN A 100 8.18 -4.49 1.34
N PRO A 101 9.33 -4.88 1.94
CA PRO A 101 10.45 -3.97 2.16
C PRO A 101 11.07 -3.43 0.86
N ASN A 102 10.88 -4.13 -0.26
CA ASN A 102 11.48 -3.75 -1.54
C ASN A 102 10.90 -2.46 -2.15
N PHE A 103 9.83 -1.91 -1.56
CA PHE A 103 9.29 -0.61 -1.95
C PHE A 103 10.12 0.58 -1.46
N GLU A 104 10.94 0.40 -0.43
CA GLU A 104 11.70 1.50 0.21
C GLU A 104 12.49 2.34 -0.80
N LYS A 105 13.19 1.70 -1.75
CA LYS A 105 13.95 2.41 -2.79
C LYS A 105 13.09 3.29 -3.69
N PHE A 106 11.85 2.87 -3.95
CA PHE A 106 10.89 3.65 -4.76
C PHE A 106 10.31 4.80 -3.94
N LEU A 107 10.04 4.57 -2.66
CA LEU A 107 9.59 5.61 -1.74
C LEU A 107 10.64 6.71 -1.60
N ILE A 108 11.92 6.36 -1.40
CA ILE A 108 13.02 7.34 -1.33
C ILE A 108 13.04 8.23 -2.57
N LYS A 109 12.87 7.64 -3.77
CA LYS A 109 12.77 8.40 -5.01
C LYS A 109 11.56 9.32 -5.02
N SER A 110 10.38 8.81 -4.68
CA SER A 110 9.15 9.62 -4.62
C SER A 110 9.27 10.77 -3.62
N ILE A 111 9.86 10.54 -2.45
CA ILE A 111 10.10 11.57 -1.43
C ILE A 111 11.03 12.66 -1.97
N ALA A 112 12.10 12.29 -2.68
CA ALA A 112 13.02 13.25 -3.27
C ALA A 112 12.35 14.17 -4.32
N GLU A 113 11.33 13.67 -5.01
CA GLU A 113 10.48 14.40 -5.96
C GLU A 113 9.38 15.24 -5.27
N ASN A 114 9.03 14.93 -4.02
CA ASN A 114 7.93 15.53 -3.26
C ASN A 114 8.43 16.21 -1.98
N ARG A 115 9.39 17.14 -2.13
CA ARG A 115 10.07 17.84 -1.02
C ARG A 115 9.15 18.75 -0.18
N HIS A 116 7.91 18.96 -0.60
CA HIS A 116 6.91 19.67 0.18
C HIS A 116 6.39 18.85 1.37
N LEU A 117 6.70 17.55 1.46
CA LEU A 117 6.30 16.67 2.55
C LEU A 117 7.40 16.51 3.61
N GLU A 118 6.97 16.32 4.86
CA GLU A 118 7.84 15.87 5.95
C GLU A 118 7.75 14.34 6.04
N PHE A 119 8.62 13.61 5.32
CA PHE A 119 8.65 12.15 5.43
C PHE A 119 9.24 11.73 6.78
N GLU A 120 8.47 10.95 7.55
CA GLU A 120 8.85 10.55 8.91
C GLU A 120 9.55 9.19 8.91
N ARG A 121 8.90 8.15 8.39
CA ARG A 121 9.47 6.79 8.34
C ARG A 121 8.66 5.84 7.44
N PHE A 122 9.33 4.77 7.02
CA PHE A 122 8.74 3.60 6.38
C PHE A 122 8.73 2.42 7.37
N LEU A 123 7.57 1.79 7.54
CA LEU A 123 7.35 0.65 8.42
C LEU A 123 7.02 -0.59 7.59
N VAL A 124 7.84 -1.63 7.72
CA VAL A 124 7.59 -2.91 7.07
C VAL A 124 6.58 -3.69 7.91
N ALA A 125 5.29 -3.53 7.61
CA ALA A 125 4.20 -4.13 8.36
C ALA A 125 2.97 -4.34 7.47
N ALA A 126 2.11 -5.27 7.88
CA ALA A 126 0.83 -5.50 7.21
C ALA A 126 -0.23 -4.51 7.73
N GLY A 127 -1.24 -4.18 6.91
CA GLY A 127 -2.30 -3.26 7.33
C GLY A 127 -3.14 -3.79 8.49
N GLU A 128 -3.19 -5.12 8.64
CA GLU A 128 -3.83 -5.85 9.73
C GLU A 128 -3.05 -5.80 11.05
N ASN A 129 -1.80 -5.33 11.03
CA ASN A 129 -0.96 -5.23 12.22
C ASN A 129 0.04 -4.07 12.09
N MET A 130 -0.39 -2.89 12.54
CA MET A 130 0.36 -1.65 12.57
C MET A 130 0.86 -1.31 13.98
N HIS A 131 1.30 -2.31 14.77
CA HIS A 131 1.76 -2.13 16.17
C HIS A 131 2.87 -1.08 16.36
N ASN A 132 3.65 -0.78 15.33
CA ASN A 132 4.69 0.27 15.36
C ASN A 132 4.12 1.70 15.21
N VAL A 133 2.83 1.84 14.98
CA VAL A 133 2.07 3.10 14.95
C VAL A 133 1.27 3.20 16.24
N ALA A 134 1.44 4.30 16.97
CA ALA A 134 0.77 4.48 18.25
C ALA A 134 -0.74 4.74 18.10
N ASP A 135 -1.50 4.37 19.12
CA ASP A 135 -2.94 4.62 19.22
C ASP A 135 -3.20 6.13 19.18
N GLY A 136 -4.25 6.56 18.48
CA GLY A 136 -4.65 7.96 18.41
C GLY A 136 -3.52 8.91 18.01
N SER A 137 -2.60 8.46 17.16
CA SER A 137 -1.38 9.20 16.83
C SER A 137 -1.46 9.99 15.53
N VAL A 138 -2.34 9.60 14.60
CA VAL A 138 -2.46 10.21 13.27
C VAL A 138 -3.80 10.91 13.05
N ASP A 139 -3.78 11.97 12.25
CA ASP A 139 -4.97 12.75 11.90
C ASP A 139 -5.74 12.11 10.74
N VAL A 140 -5.01 11.58 9.76
CA VAL A 140 -5.59 10.94 8.57
C VAL A 140 -4.92 9.62 8.28
N VAL A 141 -5.71 8.61 7.92
CA VAL A 141 -5.23 7.38 7.32
C VAL A 141 -5.69 7.32 5.87
N VAL A 142 -4.74 7.10 4.95
CA VAL A 142 -5.02 6.90 3.52
C VAL A 142 -4.76 5.45 3.12
N CYS A 143 -5.71 4.86 2.41
CA CYS A 143 -5.64 3.48 1.94
C CYS A 143 -6.18 3.37 0.50
N THR A 144 -5.29 3.44 -0.50
CA THR A 144 -5.70 3.39 -1.92
C THR A 144 -5.16 2.15 -2.63
N LEU A 145 -6.04 1.35 -3.23
CA LEU A 145 -5.75 0.09 -3.91
C LEU A 145 -5.14 -0.98 -2.98
N VAL A 146 -5.57 -1.01 -1.71
CA VAL A 146 -4.94 -1.85 -0.68
C VAL A 146 -5.93 -2.81 -0.03
N LEU A 147 -7.15 -2.37 0.32
CA LEU A 147 -8.15 -3.22 1.00
C LEU A 147 -8.52 -4.49 0.21
N CYS A 148 -8.34 -4.51 -1.11
CA CYS A 148 -8.55 -5.69 -1.94
C CYS A 148 -7.44 -6.75 -1.84
N SER A 149 -6.31 -6.42 -1.20
CA SER A 149 -5.10 -7.26 -1.13
C SER A 149 -4.74 -7.74 0.27
N VAL A 150 -5.38 -7.20 1.30
CA VAL A 150 -5.22 -7.63 2.70
C VAL A 150 -5.91 -8.97 2.95
N LYS A 151 -5.40 -9.74 3.90
CA LYS A 151 -5.99 -11.01 4.35
C LYS A 151 -7.29 -10.78 5.10
N SER A 152 -7.36 -9.71 5.89
CA SER A 152 -8.56 -9.33 6.63
C SER A 152 -8.79 -7.83 6.55
N GLN A 153 -9.84 -7.45 5.83
CA GLN A 153 -10.31 -6.06 5.78
C GLN A 153 -10.78 -5.59 7.16
N GLU A 154 -11.46 -6.45 7.90
CA GLU A 154 -11.94 -6.14 9.25
C GLU A 154 -10.78 -5.78 10.19
N GLN A 155 -9.73 -6.60 10.23
CA GLN A 155 -8.54 -6.30 11.07
C GLN A 155 -7.83 -5.04 10.60
N THR A 156 -7.75 -4.81 9.29
CA THR A 156 -7.18 -3.56 8.75
C THR A 156 -7.98 -2.35 9.21
N LEU A 157 -9.31 -2.41 9.15
CA LEU A 157 -10.18 -1.31 9.59
C LEU A 157 -10.13 -1.10 11.11
N GLN A 158 -9.96 -2.16 11.90
CA GLN A 158 -9.72 -2.04 13.35
C GLN A 158 -8.42 -1.31 13.64
N GLU A 159 -7.34 -1.64 12.94
CA GLU A 159 -6.07 -0.93 13.08
C GLU A 159 -6.15 0.53 12.61
N VAL A 160 -6.85 0.79 11.50
CA VAL A 160 -7.17 2.16 11.03
C VAL A 160 -7.87 2.94 12.13
N TYR A 161 -8.90 2.37 12.76
CA TYR A 161 -9.63 3.01 13.85
C TYR A 161 -8.73 3.26 15.07
N ARG A 162 -7.88 2.29 15.45
CA ARG A 162 -6.98 2.40 16.60
C ARG A 162 -5.98 3.54 16.45
N VAL A 163 -5.36 3.69 15.28
CA VAL A 163 -4.29 4.68 15.05
C VAL A 163 -4.82 6.09 14.87
N LEU A 164 -6.07 6.24 14.41
CA LEU A 164 -6.71 7.54 14.21
C LEU A 164 -6.97 8.24 15.55
N ARG A 165 -6.64 9.53 15.59
CA ARG A 165 -7.07 10.43 16.66
C ARG A 165 -8.60 10.50 16.72
N PRO A 166 -9.19 10.89 17.87
CA PRO A 166 -10.58 11.32 17.91
C PRO A 166 -10.83 12.39 16.84
N ILE A 167 -11.89 12.21 16.04
CA ILE A 167 -12.26 13.11 14.92
C ILE A 167 -11.29 13.03 13.71
N GLY A 168 -10.35 12.08 13.71
CA GLY A 168 -9.51 11.78 12.55
C GLY A 168 -10.31 11.23 11.37
N SER A 169 -9.71 11.27 10.17
CA SER A 169 -10.38 10.89 8.93
C SER A 169 -9.74 9.68 8.26
N PHE A 170 -10.59 8.80 7.71
CA PHE A 170 -10.15 7.67 6.90
C PHE A 170 -10.54 7.90 5.45
N ILE A 171 -9.54 7.91 4.57
CA ILE A 171 -9.73 8.05 3.12
C ILE A 171 -9.33 6.74 2.46
N TYR A 172 -10.26 6.13 1.74
CA TYR A 172 -9.99 4.88 1.04
C TYR A 172 -10.53 4.87 -0.38
N LYS A 173 -9.87 4.06 -1.21
CA LYS A 173 -10.30 3.76 -2.58
C LYS A 173 -9.89 2.33 -2.93
N ILE A 174 -10.85 1.52 -3.36
CA ILE A 174 -10.62 0.15 -3.84
C ILE A 174 -10.28 0.17 -5.33
#